data_AF-H0GRW4-F1
#
_entry.id   AF-H0GRW4-F1
#
_cell.length_a   1.000
_cell.length_b   1.000
_cell.length_c   1.000
_cell.angle_alpha   90.00
_cell.angle_beta   90.00
_cell.angle_gamma   90.00
#
_symmetry.space_group_name_H-M   'P 1'
#
loop_
_entity.id
_entity.type
_entity.pdbx_description
1 polymer ?
#
loop_
_entity_poly.entity_id
_entity_poly.type
_entity_poly.pdbx_seq_one_letter_code
_entity_poly.pdbx_strand_id
1 'polypeptide(L)'
;MFVLGTFNDRVSDEEFEIKLLLEVITGKPAVKGKEWRIITYNMNQYLFDNELWNTPYYFYSDKSCYGFFRRLIKGKKPDANSSSSANDIKNTQSDAPATEPSNEVTKSYSFSADPILEAYYLKAAEAEKQAQREYWRKQYPDADIP
;
A
#
# COMPACT_ATOMS: atom_id res chain seq x y z
N MET A 1 -31.51 -0.90 -17.11
CA MET A 1 -31.05 0.42 -16.62
C MET A 1 -29.59 0.24 -16.28
N PHE A 2 -28.67 0.72 -17.12
CA PHE A 2 -27.23 0.55 -16.89
C PHE A 2 -26.75 1.70 -16.02
N VAL A 3 -26.29 1.39 -14.80
CA VAL A 3 -25.55 2.37 -14.00
C VAL A 3 -24.14 2.39 -14.57
N LEU A 4 -23.78 3.50 -15.23
CA LEU A 4 -22.40 3.79 -15.60
C LEU A 4 -21.63 4.03 -14.30
N GLY A 5 -21.06 2.96 -13.74
CA GLY A 5 -20.11 3.06 -12.65
C GLY A 5 -18.95 3.94 -13.09
N THR A 6 -18.72 5.00 -12.33
CA THR A 6 -17.57 5.90 -12.45
C THR A 6 -16.30 5.07 -12.37
N PHE A 7 -15.61 4.87 -13.51
CA PHE A 7 -14.40 4.05 -13.69
C PHE A 7 -13.17 4.49 -12.86
N ASN A 8 -13.33 5.41 -11.90
CA ASN A 8 -12.24 6.09 -11.22
C ASN A 8 -12.45 6.33 -9.72
N ASP A 9 -13.50 5.75 -9.12
CA ASP A 9 -13.47 5.54 -7.67
C ASP A 9 -12.41 4.46 -7.44
N ARG A 10 -11.26 4.93 -6.95
CA ARG A 10 -10.05 4.14 -6.74
C ARG A 10 -10.48 2.87 -6.02
N VAL A 11 -10.17 1.71 -6.58
CA VAL A 11 -10.21 0.42 -5.88
C VAL A 11 -9.18 0.51 -4.73
N SER A 12 -9.56 1.22 -3.68
CA SER A 12 -8.88 1.42 -2.41
C SER A 12 -9.88 1.12 -1.29
N ASP A 13 -10.68 0.08 -1.50
CA ASP A 13 -11.46 -0.51 -0.43
C ASP A 13 -10.51 -1.33 0.44
N GLU A 14 -10.67 -1.23 1.76
CA GLU A 14 -9.89 -1.99 2.74
C GLU A 14 -9.91 -3.50 2.42
N GLU A 15 -11.02 -4.01 1.88
CA GLU A 15 -11.14 -5.40 1.45
C GLU A 15 -10.16 -5.79 0.34
N PHE A 16 -9.95 -4.90 -0.64
CA PHE A 16 -8.96 -5.12 -1.70
C PHE A 16 -7.54 -5.14 -1.14
N GLU A 17 -7.22 -4.20 -0.25
CA GLU A 17 -5.93 -4.14 0.43
C GLU A 17 -5.70 -5.40 1.27
N ILE A 18 -6.67 -5.78 2.11
CA ILE A 18 -6.62 -7.01 2.93
C ILE A 18 -6.41 -8.24 2.05
N LYS A 19 -7.16 -8.35 0.94
CA LYS A 19 -7.02 -9.47 0.02
C LYS A 19 -5.61 -9.56 -0.55
N LEU A 20 -5.04 -8.46 -1.02
CA LEU A 20 -3.66 -8.42 -1.51
C LEU A 20 -2.66 -8.81 -0.42
N LEU A 21 -2.81 -8.27 0.79
CA LEU A 21 -1.93 -8.56 1.92
C LEU A 21 -1.98 -10.05 2.28
N LEU A 22 -3.16 -10.66 2.29
CA LEU A 22 -3.34 -12.10 2.53
C LEU A 22 -2.67 -12.95 1.45
N GLU A 23 -2.82 -12.60 0.17
CA GLU A 23 -2.13 -13.28 -0.93
C GLU A 23 -0.60 -13.20 -0.78
N VAL A 24 -0.06 -12.06 -0.31
CA VAL A 24 1.38 -11.91 -0.04
C VAL A 24 1.82 -12.75 1.17
N ILE A 25 1.07 -12.72 2.27
CA ILE A 25 1.38 -13.48 3.49
C ILE A 25 1.40 -14.98 3.20
N THR A 26 0.44 -15.47 2.42
CA THR A 26 0.29 -16.89 2.08
C THR A 26 1.26 -17.31 0.99
N GLY A 27 1.41 -16.50 -0.07
CA GLY A 27 2.28 -16.78 -1.19
C GLY A 27 3.77 -16.63 -0.89
N LYS A 28 4.14 -15.81 0.11
CA LYS A 28 5.53 -15.50 0.50
C LYS A 28 6.42 -15.21 -0.72
N PRO A 29 6.10 -14.17 -1.50
CA PRO A 29 6.74 -13.97 -2.79
C PRO A 29 8.18 -13.44 -2.65
N ALA A 30 9.12 -14.10 -3.34
CA ALA A 30 10.48 -13.60 -3.52
C ALA A 30 10.59 -12.67 -4.75
N VAL A 31 11.63 -11.82 -4.81
CA VAL A 31 11.82 -10.79 -5.87
C VAL A 31 11.76 -11.35 -7.30
N LYS A 32 12.31 -12.55 -7.52
CA LYS A 32 12.33 -13.24 -8.81
C LYS A 32 11.43 -14.48 -8.83
N GLY A 33 10.50 -14.53 -7.90
CA GLY A 33 9.59 -15.63 -7.69
C GLY A 33 8.43 -15.66 -8.67
N LYS A 34 8.00 -16.85 -9.09
CA LYS A 34 6.73 -17.04 -9.82
C LYS A 34 5.52 -16.64 -8.99
N GLU A 35 5.71 -16.48 -7.68
CA GLU A 35 4.70 -16.15 -6.68
C GLU A 35 4.04 -14.81 -6.97
N TRP A 36 4.80 -13.76 -7.36
CA TRP A 36 4.20 -12.47 -7.74
C TRP A 36 3.25 -12.60 -8.94
N ARG A 37 3.56 -13.49 -9.89
CA ARG A 37 2.69 -13.78 -11.02
C ARG A 37 1.40 -14.49 -10.59
N ILE A 38 1.51 -15.43 -9.65
CA ILE A 38 0.34 -16.13 -9.07
C ILE A 38 -0.53 -15.16 -8.29
N ILE A 39 0.06 -14.35 -7.41
CA ILE A 39 -0.66 -13.31 -6.63
C ILE A 39 -1.38 -12.35 -7.58
N THR A 40 -0.71 -11.90 -8.65
CA THR A 40 -1.31 -11.02 -9.65
C THR A 40 -2.52 -11.65 -10.33
N TYR A 41 -2.39 -12.92 -10.73
CA TYR A 41 -3.51 -13.66 -11.30
C TYR A 41 -4.67 -13.77 -10.30
N ASN A 42 -4.40 -14.15 -9.05
CA ASN A 42 -5.42 -14.29 -8.01
C ASN A 42 -6.14 -12.97 -7.73
N MET A 43 -5.42 -11.85 -7.68
CA MET A 43 -6.01 -10.52 -7.48
C MET A 43 -6.87 -10.09 -8.65
N ASN A 44 -6.40 -10.27 -9.89
CA ASN A 44 -7.18 -9.93 -11.07
C ASN A 44 -8.45 -10.78 -11.18
N GLN A 45 -8.33 -12.07 -10.88
CA GLN A 45 -9.45 -13.01 -10.88
C GLN A 45 -10.47 -12.62 -9.80
N TYR A 46 -10.01 -12.33 -8.58
CA TYR A 46 -10.86 -11.83 -7.49
C TYR A 46 -11.67 -10.59 -7.90
N LEU A 47 -11.00 -9.59 -8.48
CA LEU A 47 -11.67 -8.36 -8.90
C LEU A 47 -12.69 -8.59 -10.01
N PHE A 48 -12.37 -9.46 -10.96
CA PHE A 48 -13.27 -9.78 -12.07
C PHE A 48 -14.49 -10.58 -11.61
N ASP A 49 -14.27 -11.62 -10.80
CA ASP A 49 -15.33 -12.52 -10.32
C ASP A 49 -16.31 -11.81 -9.36
N ASN A 50 -15.87 -10.75 -8.68
CA ASN A 50 -16.71 -9.93 -7.80
C ASN A 50 -17.24 -8.66 -8.49
N GLU A 51 -17.11 -8.54 -9.81
CA GLU A 51 -17.57 -7.39 -10.60
C GLU A 51 -16.97 -6.03 -10.16
N LEU A 52 -15.84 -6.06 -9.45
CA LEU A 52 -15.10 -4.87 -8.99
C LEU A 52 -14.21 -4.28 -10.10
N TRP A 53 -13.93 -5.06 -11.15
CA TRP A 53 -13.23 -4.60 -12.34
C TRP A 53 -13.77 -5.29 -13.59
N ASN A 54 -13.96 -4.53 -14.66
CA ASN A 54 -14.64 -5.00 -15.88
C ASN A 54 -13.85 -6.04 -16.71
N THR A 55 -12.58 -6.28 -16.37
CA THR A 55 -11.71 -7.22 -17.11
C THR A 55 -10.86 -8.03 -16.13
N PRO A 56 -10.31 -9.18 -16.51
CA PRO A 56 -9.37 -9.92 -15.66
C PRO A 56 -7.94 -9.33 -15.73
N TYR A 57 -7.79 -8.03 -15.95
CA TYR A 57 -6.50 -7.36 -16.21
C TYR A 57 -6.30 -6.07 -15.41
N TYR A 58 -6.73 -6.03 -14.15
CA TYR A 58 -6.49 -4.86 -13.27
C TYR A 58 -4.99 -4.56 -13.13
N PHE A 59 -4.22 -5.56 -12.70
CA PHE A 59 -2.77 -5.53 -12.79
C PHE A 59 -2.31 -6.11 -14.12
N TYR A 60 -1.72 -5.28 -14.96
CA TYR A 60 -1.17 -5.69 -16.26
C TYR A 60 0.02 -6.65 -16.15
N SER A 61 0.73 -6.63 -15.02
CA SER A 61 1.91 -7.48 -14.77
C SER A 61 2.15 -7.71 -13.28
N ASP A 62 2.91 -8.76 -12.99
CA ASP A 62 3.50 -9.03 -11.68
C ASP A 62 4.29 -7.84 -11.13
N LYS A 63 5.01 -7.12 -11.99
CA LYS A 63 5.71 -5.88 -11.64
C LYS A 63 4.75 -4.78 -11.18
N SER A 64 3.60 -4.64 -11.83
CA SER A 64 2.60 -3.62 -11.47
C SER A 64 1.92 -3.93 -10.13
N CYS A 65 1.57 -5.20 -9.90
CA CYS A 65 1.06 -5.68 -8.61
C CYS A 65 2.10 -5.48 -7.50
N TYR A 66 3.35 -5.85 -7.77
CA TYR A 66 4.43 -5.67 -6.81
C TYR A 66 4.67 -4.20 -6.47
N GLY A 67 4.69 -3.33 -7.48
CA GLY A 67 4.83 -1.89 -7.29
C GLY A 67 3.68 -1.27 -6.49
N PHE A 68 2.46 -1.80 -6.63
CA PHE A 68 1.33 -1.42 -5.80
C PHE A 68 1.55 -1.83 -4.33
N PHE A 69 1.87 -3.11 -4.08
CA PHE A 69 2.16 -3.61 -2.74
C PHE A 69 3.26 -2.79 -2.04
N ARG A 70 4.37 -2.49 -2.73
CA ARG A 70 5.46 -1.67 -2.16
C ARG A 70 5.01 -0.27 -1.75
N ARG A 71 4.13 0.37 -2.54
CA ARG A 71 3.58 1.69 -2.18
C ARG A 71 2.71 1.59 -0.93
N LEU A 72 1.97 0.50 -0.81
CA LEU A 72 1.06 0.21 0.29
C LEU A 72 1.81 0.10 1.63
N ILE A 73 2.91 -0.66 1.68
CA ILE A 73 3.69 -0.86 2.91
C ILE A 73 4.70 0.27 3.23
N LYS A 74 5.01 1.17 2.29
CA LYS A 74 6.06 2.20 2.45
C LYS A 74 5.78 3.18 3.61
N GLY A 75 4.50 3.45 3.89
CA GLY A 75 4.08 4.35 4.97
C GLY A 75 3.86 3.67 6.31
N LYS A 76 3.99 2.33 6.38
CA LYS A 76 3.62 1.50 7.52
C LYS A 76 4.88 1.00 8.22
N LYS A 77 5.62 1.92 8.84
CA LYS A 77 6.76 1.59 9.68
C LYS A 77 6.29 1.52 11.12
N PRO A 78 6.70 0.51 11.91
CA PRO A 78 6.29 0.38 13.30
C PRO A 78 6.79 1.51 14.23
N ASP A 79 7.67 2.41 13.79
CA ASP A 79 8.27 3.43 14.67
C ASP A 79 8.37 4.82 14.01
N ALA A 80 7.48 5.75 14.39
CA ALA A 80 7.73 7.19 14.55
C ALA A 80 6.47 7.94 15.05
N ASN A 81 5.94 7.55 16.21
CA ASN A 81 5.01 8.40 16.96
C ASN A 81 5.29 8.33 18.46
N SER A 82 6.40 8.95 18.88
CA SER A 82 6.46 9.71 20.14
C SER A 82 7.75 10.55 20.21
N SER A 83 7.58 11.80 20.64
CA SER A 83 8.52 12.94 20.67
C SER A 83 8.74 13.58 19.28
N SER A 84 8.36 14.83 18.98
CA SER A 84 8.20 16.03 19.79
C SER A 84 7.03 16.87 19.26
N SER A 85 5.98 17.01 20.07
CA SER A 85 5.14 18.21 20.07
C SER A 85 5.66 19.07 21.21
N ALA A 86 6.56 20.01 20.88
CA ALA A 86 6.93 21.10 21.74
C ALA A 86 6.95 22.38 20.90
N ASN A 87 6.18 23.36 21.38
CA ASN A 87 5.82 24.61 20.74
C ASN A 87 7.05 25.49 20.42
N ASP A 88 6.90 26.39 19.45
CA ASP A 88 7.15 27.81 19.70
C ASP A 88 6.39 28.70 18.70
N ILE A 89 5.30 29.27 19.19
CA ILE A 89 4.61 30.41 18.60
C ILE A 89 5.47 31.65 18.93
N LYS A 90 6.05 32.31 17.93
CA LYS A 90 6.43 33.71 18.05
C LYS A 90 5.86 34.54 16.90
N ASN A 91 4.80 35.24 17.28
CA ASN A 91 4.12 36.34 16.61
C ASN A 91 5.09 37.42 16.07
N THR A 92 4.91 37.87 14.83
CA THR A 92 5.15 39.27 14.44
C THR A 92 4.15 39.67 13.35
N GLN A 93 3.36 40.68 13.68
CA GLN A 93 2.25 41.28 12.96
C GLN A 93 2.72 42.33 11.93
N SER A 94 2.05 42.41 10.77
CA SER A 94 1.86 43.65 9.99
C SER A 94 0.72 43.51 8.97
N ASP A 95 -0.44 44.04 9.38
CA ASP A 95 -1.44 44.87 8.66
C ASP A 95 -1.80 44.63 7.17
N ALA A 96 -2.98 44.00 6.96
CA ALA A 96 -4.17 44.28 6.10
C ALA A 96 -4.10 45.04 4.73
N PRO A 97 -5.14 44.98 3.83
CA PRO A 97 -6.24 44.00 3.64
C PRO A 97 -6.58 43.56 2.17
N ALA A 98 -7.33 42.44 2.08
CA ALA A 98 -8.33 42.02 1.07
C ALA A 98 -7.91 41.44 -0.31
N THR A 99 -8.00 40.11 -0.45
CA THR A 99 -9.06 39.38 -1.23
C THR A 99 -8.89 37.86 -1.01
N GLU A 100 -10.01 37.15 -0.86
CA GLU A 100 -10.17 35.79 -0.32
C GLU A 100 -9.33 34.66 -0.95
N PRO A 101 -8.98 33.60 -0.17
CA PRO A 101 -8.15 32.48 -0.59
C PRO A 101 -8.97 31.22 -0.93
N SER A 102 -8.61 30.53 -2.01
CA SER A 102 -8.96 29.11 -2.19
C SER A 102 -7.66 28.33 -2.38
N ASN A 103 -6.89 28.26 -1.31
CA ASN A 103 -5.88 27.24 -1.11
C ASN A 103 -6.62 25.95 -0.75
N GLU A 104 -6.81 25.08 -1.72
CA GLU A 104 -7.24 23.70 -1.50
C GLU A 104 -6.15 23.00 -0.67
N VAL A 105 -6.30 23.15 0.64
CA VAL A 105 -5.57 22.44 1.67
C VAL A 105 -5.64 20.97 1.26
N THR A 106 -4.49 20.42 0.89
CA THR A 106 -4.28 18.98 0.79
C THR A 106 -4.58 18.44 2.18
N LYS A 107 -5.84 18.08 2.40
CA LYS A 107 -6.31 17.48 3.63
C LYS A 107 -5.61 16.15 3.69
N SER A 108 -4.50 16.09 4.43
CA SER A 108 -3.87 14.82 4.78
C SER A 108 -4.91 14.08 5.62
N TYR A 109 -5.62 13.17 4.96
CA TYR A 109 -6.50 12.25 5.64
C TYR A 109 -5.62 11.36 6.51
N SER A 110 -5.42 11.76 7.76
CA SER A 110 -4.89 10.90 8.80
C SER A 110 -5.98 9.88 9.13
N PHE A 111 -6.07 8.83 8.31
CA PHE A 111 -6.82 7.63 8.66
C PHE A 111 -6.11 7.01 9.85
N SER A 112 -6.78 7.03 11.01
CA SER A 112 -6.55 6.04 12.06
C SER A 112 -6.85 4.69 11.43
N ALA A 113 -5.84 4.02 10.87
CA ALA A 113 -6.02 2.72 10.25
C ALA A 113 -6.60 1.73 11.27
N ASP A 114 -7.52 0.87 10.84
CA ASP A 114 -8.01 -0.25 11.65
C ASP A 114 -6.78 -1.03 12.17
N PRO A 115 -6.65 -1.26 13.50
CA PRO A 115 -5.52 -2.01 14.06
C PRO A 115 -5.35 -3.41 13.43
N ILE A 116 -6.42 -4.01 12.93
CA ILE A 116 -6.39 -5.31 12.22
C ILE A 116 -5.71 -5.15 10.85
N LEU A 117 -6.07 -4.11 10.10
CA LEU A 117 -5.47 -3.82 8.79
C LEU A 117 -3.97 -3.50 8.94
N GLU A 118 -3.59 -2.75 9.97
CA GLU A 118 -2.19 -2.47 10.27
C GLU A 118 -1.38 -3.76 10.57
N ALA A 119 -1.98 -4.72 11.28
CA ALA A 119 -1.34 -6.02 11.51
C ALA A 119 -1.10 -6.79 10.20
N TYR A 120 -2.03 -6.75 9.25
CA TYR A 120 -1.84 -7.34 7.93
C TYR A 120 -0.71 -6.66 7.15
N TYR A 121 -0.59 -5.33 7.24
CA TYR A 121 0.52 -4.59 6.62
C TYR A 121 1.87 -5.07 7.09
N LEU A 122 2.07 -5.10 8.42
CA LEU A 122 3.32 -5.52 9.03
C LEU A 122 3.65 -6.98 8.67
N LYS A 123 2.66 -7.87 8.77
CA LYS A 123 2.86 -9.30 8.49
C LYS A 123 3.17 -9.58 7.02
N ALA A 124 2.54 -8.88 6.08
CA ALA A 124 2.83 -9.03 4.66
C ALA A 124 4.24 -8.52 4.31
N ALA A 125 4.65 -7.38 4.88
CA ALA A 125 5.98 -6.83 4.70
C ALA A 125 7.07 -7.77 5.26
N GLU A 126 6.83 -8.36 6.45
CA GLU A 126 7.72 -9.34 7.05
C GLU A 126 7.83 -10.61 6.19
N ALA A 127 6.69 -11.15 5.72
CA ALA A 127 6.64 -12.36 4.90
C ALA A 127 7.42 -12.18 3.59
N GLU A 128 7.24 -11.04 2.91
CA GLU A 128 8.00 -10.70 1.70
C GLU A 128 9.50 -10.61 2.02
N LYS A 129 9.88 -9.82 3.03
CA LYS A 129 11.29 -9.63 3.40
C LYS A 129 11.99 -10.96 3.70
N GLN A 130 11.33 -11.83 4.46
CA GLN A 130 11.86 -13.15 4.81
C GLN A 130 12.02 -14.03 3.56
N ALA A 131 11.02 -14.07 2.68
CA ALA A 131 11.08 -14.82 1.42
C ALA A 131 12.23 -14.34 0.52
N GLN A 132 12.44 -13.02 0.43
CA GLN A 132 13.57 -12.45 -0.32
C GLN A 132 14.92 -12.84 0.28
N ARG A 133 15.07 -12.74 1.61
CA ARG A 133 16.30 -13.14 2.30
C ARG A 133 16.60 -14.62 2.06
N GLU A 134 15.61 -15.48 2.22
CA GLU A 134 15.77 -16.92 1.96
C GLU A 134 16.16 -17.22 0.52
N TYR A 135 15.55 -16.53 -0.44
CA TYR A 135 15.90 -16.64 -1.85
C TYR A 135 17.38 -16.27 -2.07
N TRP A 136 17.82 -15.11 -1.58
CA TRP A 136 19.19 -14.66 -1.82
C TRP A 136 20.23 -15.49 -1.07
N ARG A 137 19.94 -15.95 0.16
CA ARG A 137 20.82 -16.87 0.90
C ARG A 137 21.03 -18.19 0.17
N LYS A 138 20.01 -18.69 -0.54
CA LYS A 138 20.16 -19.89 -1.39
C LYS A 138 21.02 -19.63 -2.62
N GLN A 139 20.92 -18.44 -3.20
CA GLN A 139 21.66 -18.08 -4.42
C GLN A 139 23.12 -17.67 -4.12
N TYR A 140 23.37 -17.09 -2.95
CA TYR A 140 24.68 -16.61 -2.51
C TYR A 140 24.93 -17.04 -1.05
N PRO A 141 25.23 -18.32 -0.79
CA PRO A 141 25.38 -18.84 0.56
C PRO A 141 26.56 -18.26 1.33
N ASP A 142 27.63 -17.84 0.62
CA ASP A 142 28.85 -17.30 1.21
C ASP A 142 28.85 -15.77 1.33
N ALA A 143 27.81 -15.11 0.82
CA ALA A 143 27.64 -13.67 0.99
C ALA A 143 27.06 -13.39 2.37
N ASP A 144 27.65 -12.42 3.09
CA ASP A 144 27.09 -11.92 4.34
C ASP A 144 25.89 -11.01 4.04
N ILE A 145 24.71 -11.62 3.90
CA ILE A 145 23.46 -10.94 3.54
C ILE A 145 22.72 -10.50 4.81
N PRO A 146 22.30 -9.21 4.92
CA PRO A 146 21.54 -8.68 6.07
C PRO A 146 20.18 -9.34 6.39
#